data_AF-A9QQA5-F1
#
_entry.id   AF-A9QQA5-F1
#
_cell.length_a   1.000
_cell.length_b   1.000
_cell.length_c   1.000
_cell.angle_alpha   90.00
_cell.angle_beta   90.00
_cell.angle_gamma   90.00
#
_symmetry.space_group_name_H-M   'P 1'
#
loop_
_entity.id
_entity.type
_entity.pdbx_description
1 polymer ?
#
loop_
_entity_poly.entity_id
_entity_poly.type
_entity_poly.pdbx_seq_one_letter_code
_entity_poly.pdbx_strand_id
1 'polypeptide(L)'
;NDPYTLEIALDKTGSHANGTLFIDDFDSFEYRNGNYLLLKFTYDKNSLQSQIIEGPGKFKTNSWLEKIIIFGIQSPPKTVKLSSKSIKSSELIFYYDETKQLLAIRKPAVNIGEEWIITF
;
A
#
# COMPACT_ATOMS: atom_id res chain seq x y z
N ASN A 1 1.03 5.98 -14.51
CA ASN A 1 2.49 5.81 -14.34
C ASN A 1 3.08 6.71 -13.26
N ASP A 2 2.33 7.68 -12.75
CA ASP A 2 2.74 8.42 -11.55
C ASP A 2 2.72 7.54 -10.29
N PRO A 3 3.47 7.92 -9.25
CA PRO A 3 3.46 7.18 -8.00
C PRO A 3 2.16 7.37 -7.21
N TYR A 4 1.92 6.45 -6.28
CA TYR A 4 0.78 6.47 -5.37
C TYR A 4 1.20 6.90 -3.97
N THR A 5 0.37 7.74 -3.35
CA THR A 5 0.30 7.90 -1.90
C THR A 5 -0.92 7.14 -1.39
N LEU A 6 -0.74 6.30 -0.36
CA LEU A 6 -1.85 5.63 0.32
C LEU A 6 -2.17 6.33 1.63
N GLU A 7 -3.43 6.71 1.81
CA GLU A 7 -3.96 7.24 3.06
C GLU A 7 -4.82 6.17 3.74
N ILE A 8 -4.41 5.75 4.93
CA ILE A 8 -5.00 4.65 5.68
C ILE A 8 -5.63 5.22 6.95
N ALA A 9 -6.95 5.29 6.98
CA ALA A 9 -7.69 5.67 8.18
C ALA A 9 -8.06 4.42 8.97
N LEU A 10 -7.47 4.24 10.16
CA LEU A 10 -7.79 3.13 11.04
C LEU A 10 -9.17 3.31 11.66
N ASP A 11 -9.81 2.19 12.01
CA ASP A 11 -11.04 2.16 12.76
C ASP A 11 -10.87 2.75 14.17
N LYS A 12 -11.97 2.89 14.92
CA LYS A 12 -11.96 3.49 16.28
C LYS A 12 -11.03 2.77 17.26
N THR A 13 -10.77 1.49 17.03
CA THR A 13 -9.88 0.70 17.89
C THR A 13 -8.41 0.84 17.49
N GLY A 14 -8.12 1.45 16.33
CA GLY A 14 -6.77 1.60 15.79
C GLY A 14 -6.19 0.29 15.28
N SER A 15 -7.01 -0.70 14.94
CA SER A 15 -6.56 -2.05 14.64
C SER A 15 -6.83 -2.50 13.20
N HIS A 16 -7.81 -1.89 12.52
CA HIS A 16 -8.20 -2.34 11.18
C HIS A 16 -8.43 -1.19 10.20
N ALA A 17 -8.04 -1.40 8.95
CA ALA A 17 -8.48 -0.65 7.79
C ALA A 17 -8.44 -1.55 6.55
N ASN A 18 -9.27 -1.27 5.55
CA ASN A 18 -9.18 -1.94 4.26
C ASN A 18 -9.64 -1.03 3.13
N GLY A 19 -9.22 -1.35 1.91
CA GLY A 19 -9.61 -0.65 0.71
C GLY A 19 -9.21 -1.43 -0.54
N THR A 20 -9.72 -1.00 -1.70
CA THR A 20 -9.38 -1.60 -2.99
C THR A 20 -8.93 -0.54 -3.97
N LEU A 21 -8.04 -0.91 -4.90
CA LEU A 21 -7.57 -0.05 -5.98
C LEU A 21 -7.67 -0.80 -7.31
N PHE A 22 -8.46 -0.25 -8.23
CA PHE A 22 -8.54 -0.69 -9.62
C PHE A 22 -7.59 0.16 -10.48
N ILE A 23 -6.84 -0.48 -11.37
CA ILE A 23 -5.90 0.17 -12.28
C ILE A 23 -5.98 -0.50 -13.65
N ASP A 24 -6.23 0.26 -14.70
CA ASP A 24 -6.14 -0.18 -16.09
C ASP A 24 -5.32 0.83 -16.92
N ASP A 25 -5.45 0.79 -18.24
CA ASP A 25 -4.75 1.71 -19.15
C ASP A 25 -5.43 3.09 -19.28
N PHE A 26 -6.58 3.30 -18.64
CA PHE A 26 -7.43 4.51 -18.67
C PHE A 26 -7.97 4.93 -20.05
N ASP A 27 -7.72 4.18 -21.11
CA ASP A 27 -7.98 4.61 -22.49
C ASP A 27 -8.83 3.59 -23.26
N SER A 28 -8.58 2.29 -23.06
CA SER A 28 -9.20 1.23 -23.84
C SER A 28 -10.28 0.46 -23.06
N PHE A 29 -10.89 -0.52 -23.71
CA PHE A 29 -11.79 -1.48 -23.08
C PHE A 29 -11.08 -2.80 -22.69
N GLU A 30 -9.76 -2.84 -22.68
CA GLU A 30 -8.99 -4.06 -22.40
C GLU A 30 -9.20 -4.60 -20.98
N TYR A 31 -9.73 -3.81 -20.05
CA TYR A 31 -10.20 -4.30 -18.76
C TYR A 31 -11.26 -5.40 -18.90
N ARG A 32 -12.08 -5.38 -19.96
CA ARG A 32 -13.07 -6.44 -20.27
C ARG A 32 -12.42 -7.77 -20.64
N ASN A 33 -11.16 -7.73 -21.08
CA ASN A 33 -10.35 -8.91 -21.38
C ASN A 33 -9.47 -9.33 -20.19
N GLY A 34 -9.66 -8.73 -19.01
CA GLY A 34 -8.85 -9.02 -17.81
C GLY A 34 -7.50 -8.27 -17.76
N ASN A 35 -7.28 -7.29 -18.63
CA ASN A 35 -6.05 -6.49 -18.64
C ASN A 35 -6.19 -5.27 -17.72
N TYR A 36 -6.27 -5.54 -16.42
CA TYR A 36 -6.32 -4.54 -15.35
C TYR A 36 -5.76 -5.15 -14.06
N LEU A 37 -5.48 -4.35 -13.05
CA LEU A 37 -5.17 -4.79 -11.69
C LEU A 37 -6.31 -4.41 -10.76
N LEU A 38 -6.76 -5.35 -9.93
CA LEU A 38 -7.56 -5.04 -8.75
C LEU A 38 -6.79 -5.50 -7.52
N LEU A 39 -6.44 -4.52 -6.69
CA LEU A 39 -5.66 -4.72 -5.47
C LEU A 39 -6.57 -4.58 -4.25
N LYS A 40 -6.29 -5.35 -3.21
CA LYS A 40 -6.85 -5.16 -1.88
C LYS A 40 -5.75 -4.77 -0.91
N PHE A 41 -5.95 -3.65 -0.22
CA PHE A 41 -5.13 -3.24 0.91
C PHE A 41 -5.82 -3.63 2.21
N THR A 42 -5.08 -4.21 3.15
CA THR A 42 -5.58 -4.54 4.49
C THR A 42 -4.55 -4.13 5.53
N TYR A 43 -4.97 -3.31 6.48
CA TYR A 43 -4.26 -3.11 7.74
C TYR A 43 -4.90 -4.01 8.80
N ASP A 44 -4.14 -4.96 9.33
CA ASP A 44 -4.51 -5.84 10.45
C ASP A 44 -3.23 -6.32 11.17
N LYS A 45 -3.33 -6.57 12.47
CA LYS A 45 -2.24 -7.12 13.31
C LYS A 45 -0.90 -6.41 13.12
N ASN A 46 -0.91 -5.07 13.11
CA ASN A 46 0.29 -4.24 12.89
C ASN A 46 1.01 -4.59 11.58
N SER A 47 0.25 -4.86 10.53
CA SER A 47 0.76 -5.04 9.17
C SER A 47 -0.16 -4.40 8.16
N LEU A 48 0.41 -3.78 7.12
CA LEU A 48 -0.30 -3.31 5.94
C LEU A 48 0.08 -4.21 4.76
N GLN A 49 -0.90 -4.86 4.15
CA GLN A 49 -0.70 -5.82 3.07
C GLN A 49 -1.38 -5.34 1.80
N SER A 50 -0.71 -5.53 0.66
CA SER A 50 -1.27 -5.40 -0.69
C SER A 50 -1.37 -6.78 -1.32
N GLN A 51 -2.57 -7.13 -1.76
CA GLN A 51 -2.86 -8.41 -2.43
C GLN A 51 -3.49 -8.15 -3.80
N ILE A 52 -3.10 -8.94 -4.79
CA ILE A 52 -3.75 -8.90 -6.11
C ILE A 52 -4.96 -9.82 -6.04
N ILE A 53 -6.16 -9.26 -6.17
CA ILE A 53 -7.40 -10.04 -6.14
C ILE A 53 -7.88 -10.40 -7.55
N GLU A 54 -7.64 -9.55 -8.55
CA GLU A 54 -7.89 -9.86 -9.97
C GLU A 54 -6.83 -9.22 -10.88
N GLY A 55 -6.61 -9.80 -12.06
CA GLY A 55 -5.59 -9.36 -13.02
C GLY A 55 -4.26 -10.13 -12.94
N PRO A 56 -3.14 -9.58 -13.49
CA PRO A 56 -3.08 -8.39 -14.36
C PRO A 56 -3.44 -8.67 -15.82
N GLY A 57 -3.65 -9.94 -16.21
CA GLY A 57 -3.64 -10.32 -17.62
C GLY A 57 -2.32 -9.88 -18.27
N LYS A 58 -2.39 -9.00 -19.27
CA LYS A 58 -1.23 -8.37 -19.93
C LYS A 58 -0.92 -6.97 -19.41
N PHE A 59 -1.73 -6.42 -18.52
CA PHE A 59 -1.53 -5.08 -17.99
C PHE A 59 -0.21 -4.98 -17.21
N LYS A 60 0.48 -3.85 -17.38
CA LYS A 60 1.71 -3.52 -16.67
C LYS A 60 1.68 -2.05 -16.30
N THR A 61 2.25 -1.73 -15.16
CA THR A 61 2.37 -0.34 -14.71
C THR A 61 3.77 -0.08 -14.16
N ASN A 62 4.29 1.12 -14.44
CA ASN A 62 5.52 1.62 -13.82
C ASN A 62 5.21 2.43 -12.54
N SER A 63 3.94 2.59 -12.18
CA SER A 63 3.53 3.23 -10.95
C SER A 63 4.04 2.46 -9.72
N TRP A 64 4.41 3.21 -8.69
CA TRP A 64 5.05 2.69 -7.49
C TRP A 64 4.56 3.43 -6.26
N LEU A 65 4.79 2.86 -5.07
CA LEU A 65 4.33 3.44 -3.82
C LEU A 65 5.36 4.44 -3.26
N GLU A 66 5.03 5.73 -3.28
CA GLU A 66 5.93 6.79 -2.80
C GLU A 66 5.77 7.14 -1.32
N LYS A 67 4.58 6.95 -0.77
CA LYS A 67 4.25 7.40 0.59
C LYS A 67 3.07 6.63 1.13
N ILE A 68 3.09 6.41 2.44
CA ILE A 68 1.93 5.93 3.19
C ILE A 68 1.70 6.89 4.35
N ILE A 69 0.45 7.27 4.58
CA ILE A 69 0.00 8.04 5.73
C ILE A 69 -1.02 7.20 6.47
N ILE A 70 -0.80 6.95 7.76
CA ILE A 70 -1.71 6.17 8.60
C ILE A 70 -2.24 7.07 9.71
N PHE A 71 -3.56 7.19 9.80
CA PHE A 71 -4.27 7.95 10.82
C PHE A 71 -4.81 7.03 11.90
N GLY A 72 -4.70 7.44 13.17
CA GLY A 72 -5.23 6.71 14.31
C GLY A 72 -4.26 5.67 14.91
N ILE A 73 -2.98 5.71 14.54
CA ILE A 73 -1.95 4.94 15.23
C ILE A 73 -1.67 5.60 16.58
N GLN A 74 -1.90 4.88 17.67
CA GLN A 74 -1.80 5.43 19.03
C GLN A 74 -0.36 5.62 19.52
N SER A 75 0.57 4.81 19.03
CA SER A 75 1.97 4.84 19.43
C SER A 75 2.90 4.59 18.24
N PRO A 76 4.08 5.23 18.19
CA PRO A 76 5.00 5.07 17.09
C PRO A 76 5.56 3.63 17.06
N PRO A 77 5.73 3.03 15.87
CA PRO A 77 6.44 1.77 15.73
C PRO A 77 7.91 1.94 16.10
N LYS A 78 8.57 0.83 16.46
CA LYS A 78 10.04 0.84 16.65
C LYS A 78 10.77 0.77 15.32
N THR A 79 10.24 0.01 14.38
CA THR A 79 10.81 -0.21 13.05
C THR A 79 9.69 -0.41 12.05
N VAL A 80 9.85 0.09 10.83
CA VAL A 80 8.92 -0.22 9.73
C VAL A 80 9.69 -1.01 8.68
N LYS A 81 9.20 -2.20 8.30
CA LYS A 81 9.89 -3.06 7.32
C LYS A 81 8.97 -3.42 6.18
N LEU A 82 9.46 -3.24 4.96
CA LEU A 82 8.83 -3.67 3.72
C LEU A 82 9.39 -5.02 3.29
N SER A 83 8.53 -5.90 2.79
CA SER A 83 8.91 -7.11 2.06
C SER A 83 7.99 -7.29 0.85
N SER A 84 8.57 -7.67 -0.28
CA SER A 84 7.90 -8.04 -1.53
C SER A 84 8.76 -9.06 -2.28
N LYS A 85 8.26 -9.54 -3.43
CA LYS A 85 9.03 -10.43 -4.30
C LYS A 85 10.34 -9.78 -4.79
N SER A 86 10.28 -8.52 -5.19
CA SER A 86 11.44 -7.75 -5.67
C SER A 86 12.32 -7.23 -4.54
N ILE A 87 11.72 -6.91 -3.39
CA ILE A 87 12.40 -6.37 -2.21
C ILE A 87 12.30 -7.41 -1.09
N LYS A 88 13.29 -8.30 -0.97
CA LYS A 88 13.29 -9.37 0.05
C LYS A 88 12.93 -8.84 1.44
N SER A 89 13.65 -7.82 1.90
CA SER A 89 13.32 -7.03 3.09
C SER A 89 14.07 -5.70 3.05
N SER A 90 13.42 -4.62 3.45
CA SER A 90 14.02 -3.29 3.57
C SER A 90 13.40 -2.53 4.73
N GLU A 91 14.22 -1.88 5.54
CA GLU A 91 13.74 -0.99 6.60
C GLU A 91 13.42 0.40 6.02
N LEU A 92 12.27 0.94 6.42
CA LEU A 92 11.74 2.20 5.90
C LEU A 92 11.87 3.33 6.93
N ILE A 93 12.11 4.53 6.40
CA ILE A 93 12.11 5.76 7.20
C ILE A 93 10.66 6.19 7.43
N PHE A 94 10.34 6.56 8.67
CA PHE A 94 9.03 7.08 9.03
C PHE A 94 9.12 8.28 9.98
N TYR A 95 8.03 9.04 10.04
CA TYR A 95 7.83 10.15 10.97
C TYR A 95 6.49 9.95 11.67
N TYR A 96 6.44 10.21 12.98
CA TYR A 96 5.21 10.12 13.77
C TYR A 96 4.87 11.49 14.36
N ASP A 97 3.64 11.94 14.15
CA ASP A 97 3.05 13.13 14.77
C ASP A 97 2.11 12.67 15.88
N GLU A 98 2.57 12.78 17.13
CA GLU A 98 1.82 12.36 18.31
C GLU A 98 0.53 13.17 18.51
N THR A 99 0.56 14.47 18.17
CA THR A 99 -0.60 15.35 18.33
C THR A 99 -1.74 14.98 17.39
N LYS A 100 -1.40 14.43 16.22
CA LYS A 100 -2.36 14.00 15.20
C LYS A 100 -2.57 12.49 15.15
N GLN A 101 -1.84 11.72 15.95
CA GLN A 101 -1.81 10.24 15.89
C GLN A 101 -1.60 9.74 14.45
N LEU A 102 -0.58 10.32 13.80
CA LEU A 102 -0.33 10.14 12.37
C LEU A 102 1.07 9.59 12.12
N LEU A 103 1.17 8.50 11.37
CA LEU A 103 2.42 7.90 10.91
C LEU A 103 2.61 8.13 9.41
N ALA A 104 3.70 8.78 9.02
CA ALA A 104 4.08 8.99 7.63
C ALA A 104 5.30 8.13 7.27
N ILE A 105 5.14 7.18 6.35
CA ILE A 105 6.21 6.31 5.86
C ILE A 105 6.72 6.86 4.52
N ARG A 106 8.04 7.06 4.43
CA ARG A 106 8.66 7.73 3.29
C ARG A 106 9.25 6.73 2.31
N LYS A 107 8.86 6.86 1.04
CA LYS A 107 9.46 6.20 -0.13
C LYS A 107 9.59 4.67 0.00
N PRO A 108 8.48 3.91 0.17
CA PRO A 108 8.52 2.45 0.09
C PRO A 108 9.17 1.92 -1.21
N ALA A 109 9.00 2.63 -2.34
CA ALA A 109 9.66 2.34 -3.61
C ALA A 109 9.35 0.97 -4.24
N VAL A 110 8.29 0.30 -3.77
CA VAL A 110 7.77 -0.94 -4.36
C VAL A 110 6.83 -0.64 -5.52
N ASN A 111 6.86 -1.45 -6.58
CA ASN A 111 5.89 -1.36 -7.66
C ASN A 111 4.48 -1.62 -7.11
N ILE A 112 3.49 -0.82 -7.52
CA ILE A 112 2.13 -0.95 -6.97
C ILE A 112 1.44 -2.24 -7.44
N GLY A 113 1.83 -2.78 -8.59
CA GLY A 113 1.32 -4.02 -9.17
C GLY A 113 2.03 -5.28 -8.66
N GLU A 114 2.83 -5.18 -7.59
CA GLU A 114 3.37 -6.32 -6.86
C GLU A 114 2.66 -6.46 -5.51
N GLU A 115 2.57 -7.70 -5.02
CA GLU A 115 2.16 -7.95 -3.64
C GLU A 115 3.30 -7.60 -2.68
N TRP A 116 2.95 -6.93 -1.59
CA TRP A 116 3.90 -6.49 -0.58
C TRP A 116 3.25 -6.44 0.80
N ILE A 117 4.09 -6.55 1.83
CA ILE A 117 3.73 -6.40 3.23
C ILE A 117 4.64 -5.39 3.89
N ILE A 118 4.05 -4.53 4.71
CA ILE A 118 4.74 -3.62 5.61
C ILE A 118 4.39 -4.00 7.04
N THR A 119 5.39 -4.31 7.85
CA THR A 119 5.23 -4.62 9.28
C THR A 119 5.74 -3.46 10.14
N PHE A 120 5.05 -3.18 11.24
CA PHE A 120 5.28 -2.06 12.16
C PHE A 120 5.84 -2.52 13.51
#